data_AF-A0A8I6Y9L2-F1
#
_entry.id   AF-A0A8I6Y9L2-F1
#
_cell.length_a   1.000
_cell.length_b   1.000
_cell.length_c   1.000
_cell.angle_alpha   90.00
_cell.angle_beta   90.00
_cell.angle_gamma   90.00
#
_symmetry.space_group_name_H-M   'P 1'
#
loop_
_entity.id
_entity.type
_entity.pdbx_description
1 polymer ?
#
loop_
_entity_poly.entity_id
_entity_poly.type
_entity_poly.pdbx_seq_one_letter_code
_entity_poly.pdbx_strand_id
1 'polypeptide(L)'
;MDHFRDGQHVRLRSRVHDTYYLHADDDGESVSISRRRYSLNAAWTVHIYHGDGSHLLLHSAAYGRYLAAASKPASFGHRGFRAEQRDYDQPVLAAIMWQAVEVGSGSGGGVLLRNIGGRYLRAGGRLRRYLRWNTRVSVEYTDNVSATMHWIVEPIRPRARPPLIPGPIRVSSP
;
A
#
# COMPACT_ATOMS: atom_id res chain seq x y z
N MET A 1 -15.33 -3.15 -5.28
CA MET A 1 -14.07 -2.52 -4.80
C MET A 1 -14.35 -1.81 -3.48
N ASP A 2 -15.14 -2.41 -2.59
CA ASP A 2 -16.02 -1.62 -1.73
C ASP A 2 -15.30 -1.03 -0.50
N HIS A 3 -14.07 -1.52 -0.26
CA HIS A 3 -13.14 -0.99 0.73
C HIS A 3 -12.33 0.23 0.26
N PHE A 4 -12.37 0.56 -1.03
CA PHE A 4 -11.56 1.62 -1.64
C PHE A 4 -12.46 2.68 -2.27
N ARG A 5 -12.24 3.94 -1.90
CA ARG A 5 -12.88 5.10 -2.54
C ARG A 5 -11.83 5.96 -3.21
N ASP A 6 -12.14 6.47 -4.39
CA ASP A 6 -11.23 7.36 -5.11
C ASP A 6 -10.88 8.60 -4.26
N GLY A 7 -9.60 8.99 -4.27
CA GLY A 7 -9.04 10.08 -3.44
C GLY A 7 -8.89 9.76 -1.95
N GLN A 8 -9.29 8.57 -1.49
CA GLN A 8 -9.17 8.19 -0.08
C GLN A 8 -7.73 7.87 0.31
N HIS A 9 -7.31 8.31 1.48
CA HIS A 9 -6.06 7.83 2.08
C HIS A 9 -6.31 6.57 2.90
N VAL A 10 -5.48 5.54 2.69
CA VAL A 10 -5.55 4.25 3.37
C VAL A 10 -4.18 3.80 3.88
N ARG A 11 -4.20 2.90 4.85
CA ARG A 11 -3.05 2.06 5.22
C ARG A 11 -3.42 0.61 4.94
N LEU A 12 -2.45 -0.17 4.46
CA LEU A 12 -2.63 -1.60 4.23
C LEU A 12 -1.88 -2.35 5.32
N ARG A 13 -2.63 -2.99 6.22
CA ARG A 13 -2.06 -3.78 7.32
C ARG A 13 -1.96 -5.23 6.92
N SER A 14 -0.81 -5.86 7.18
CA SER A 14 -0.66 -7.28 6.90
C SER A 14 -1.48 -8.10 7.90
N ARG A 15 -2.35 -9.00 7.42
CA ARG A 15 -3.20 -9.83 8.31
C ARG A 15 -2.39 -10.81 9.17
N VAL A 16 -1.31 -11.35 8.61
CA VAL A 16 -0.43 -12.27 9.35
C VAL A 16 0.51 -11.53 10.32
N HIS A 17 0.86 -10.28 10.00
CA HIS A 17 1.71 -9.42 10.82
C HIS A 17 0.91 -8.23 11.30
N ASP A 18 0.02 -8.43 12.28
CA ASP A 18 -1.02 -7.51 12.75
C ASP A 18 -0.55 -6.10 13.16
N THR A 19 0.75 -5.87 13.34
CA THR A 19 1.36 -4.57 13.68
C THR A 19 2.16 -3.93 12.56
N TYR A 20 2.16 -4.53 11.36
CA TYR A 20 2.97 -4.11 10.23
C TYR A 20 2.10 -3.65 9.07
N TYR A 21 2.55 -2.57 8.45
CA TYR A 21 1.87 -1.87 7.37
C TYR A 21 2.74 -1.82 6.13
N LEU A 22 2.12 -1.82 4.96
CA LEU A 22 2.78 -1.56 3.69
C LEU A 22 3.48 -0.19 3.75
N HIS A 23 4.78 -0.18 3.44
CA HIS A 23 5.67 0.94 3.65
C HIS A 23 6.47 1.22 2.39
N ALA A 24 6.37 2.45 1.89
CA ALA A 24 7.27 3.00 0.89
C ALA A 24 8.64 3.28 1.53
N ASP A 25 9.70 2.66 1.06
CA ASP A 25 11.02 2.84 1.66
C ASP A 25 11.69 4.16 1.23
N ASP A 26 12.65 4.58 2.05
CA ASP A 26 13.32 5.87 1.92
C ASP A 26 14.22 6.00 0.67
N ASP A 27 14.48 4.88 0.00
CA ASP A 27 15.19 4.84 -1.28
C ASP A 27 14.30 5.29 -2.47
N GLY A 28 13.01 5.54 -2.24
CA GLY A 28 12.06 5.98 -3.27
C GLY A 28 11.70 4.90 -4.29
N GLU A 29 12.18 3.67 -4.13
CA GLU A 29 11.97 2.57 -5.06
C GLU A 29 11.45 1.32 -4.35
N SER A 30 12.01 0.91 -3.22
CA SER A 30 11.61 -0.29 -2.50
C SER A 30 10.27 -0.13 -1.79
N VAL A 31 9.59 -1.26 -1.61
CA VAL A 31 8.42 -1.38 -0.74
C VAL A 31 8.63 -2.52 0.25
N SER A 32 8.34 -2.24 1.51
CA SER A 32 8.51 -3.16 2.64
C SER A 32 7.28 -3.18 3.55
N ILE A 33 7.34 -3.98 4.62
CA ILE A 33 6.41 -3.93 5.74
C ILE A 33 7.11 -3.33 6.96
N SER A 34 6.46 -2.37 7.61
CA SER A 34 7.02 -1.63 8.74
C SER A 34 6.01 -1.44 9.86
N ARG A 35 6.49 -1.34 11.11
CA ARG A 35 5.66 -1.00 12.28
C ARG A 35 5.36 0.50 12.39
N ARG A 36 5.96 1.33 11.53
CA ARG A 36 5.83 2.80 11.53
C ARG A 36 4.47 3.26 10.99
N ARG A 37 3.39 2.93 11.70
CA ARG A 37 2.00 3.23 11.32
C ARG A 37 1.76 4.72 11.01
N TYR A 38 2.32 5.61 11.83
CA TYR A 38 2.07 7.05 11.75
C TYR A 38 2.99 7.80 10.76
N SER A 39 3.71 7.08 9.89
CA SER A 39 4.51 7.69 8.84
C SER A 39 3.70 7.95 7.58
N LEU A 40 4.07 8.99 6.81
CA LEU A 40 3.56 9.20 5.45
C LEU A 40 3.94 8.04 4.52
N ASN A 41 5.08 7.38 4.78
CA ASN A 41 5.52 6.20 4.05
C ASN A 41 4.53 5.02 4.13
N ALA A 42 3.70 4.98 5.18
CA ALA A 42 2.68 3.95 5.35
C ALA A 42 1.31 4.36 4.78
N ALA A 43 1.18 5.59 4.29
CA ALA A 43 -0.06 6.15 3.77
C ALA A 43 -0.07 6.11 2.24
N TRP A 44 -1.17 5.61 1.70
CA TRP A 44 -1.39 5.46 0.27
C TRP A 44 -2.70 6.14 -0.12
N THR A 45 -2.66 7.02 -1.10
CA THR A 45 -3.85 7.60 -1.73
C THR A 45 -4.37 6.61 -2.77
N VAL A 46 -5.66 6.37 -2.73
CA VAL A 46 -6.37 5.50 -3.66
C VAL A 46 -6.72 6.31 -4.90
N HIS A 47 -6.28 5.86 -6.07
CA HIS A 47 -6.81 6.35 -7.35
C HIS A 47 -7.51 5.20 -8.08
N ILE A 48 -8.76 5.42 -8.52
CA ILE A 48 -9.54 4.44 -9.28
C ILE A 48 -9.49 4.82 -10.75
N TYR A 49 -8.76 4.03 -11.53
CA TYR A 49 -8.65 4.20 -12.97
C TYR A 49 -9.73 3.39 -13.70
N HIS A 50 -10.46 4.04 -14.61
CA HIS A 50 -11.58 3.46 -15.38
C HIS A 50 -11.21 3.37 -16.87
N GLY A 51 -10.36 2.40 -17.23
CA GLY A 51 -10.04 2.07 -18.63
C GLY A 51 -10.89 0.88 -19.09
N ASP A 52 -10.25 -0.20 -19.53
CA ASP A 52 -10.87 -1.49 -19.88
C ASP A 52 -11.51 -2.24 -18.69
N GLY A 53 -11.64 -1.55 -17.56
CA GLY A 53 -12.12 -2.05 -16.27
C GLY A 53 -11.72 -1.08 -15.16
N SER A 54 -12.30 -1.27 -13.98
CA SER A 54 -11.95 -0.48 -12.80
C SER A 54 -10.69 -1.07 -12.14
N HIS A 55 -9.63 -0.26 -12.08
CA HIS A 55 -8.34 -0.64 -11.51
C HIS A 55 -7.99 0.27 -10.34
N LEU A 56 -7.44 -0.33 -9.30
CA LEU A 56 -6.90 0.35 -8.14
C LEU A 56 -5.45 0.71 -8.38
N LEU A 57 -5.12 1.98 -8.21
CA LEU A 57 -3.76 2.49 -8.11
C LEU A 57 -3.53 2.99 -6.68
N LEU A 58 -2.38 2.65 -6.11
CA LEU A 58 -2.00 3.09 -4.77
C LEU A 58 -0.84 4.06 -4.88
N HIS A 59 -1.11 5.33 -4.60
CA HIS A 59 -0.18 6.44 -4.71
C HIS A 59 0.44 6.77 -3.36
N SER A 60 1.76 6.70 -3.26
CA SER A 60 2.53 6.94 -2.04
C SER A 60 2.40 8.40 -1.60
N ALA A 61 1.90 8.62 -0.39
CA ALA A 61 1.80 9.97 0.19
C ALA A 61 3.17 10.58 0.53
N ALA A 62 4.23 9.76 0.65
CA ALA A 62 5.58 10.22 0.97
C ALA A 62 6.36 10.64 -0.29
N TYR A 63 6.23 9.90 -1.39
CA TYR A 63 7.09 10.07 -2.56
C TYR A 63 6.35 10.41 -3.85
N GLY A 64 5.01 10.39 -3.85
CA GLY A 64 4.23 10.69 -5.05
C GLY A 64 4.36 9.63 -6.15
N ARG A 65 4.76 8.41 -5.81
CA ARG A 65 4.94 7.27 -6.72
C ARG A 65 3.91 6.18 -6.47
N TYR A 66 3.63 5.34 -7.45
CA TYR A 66 2.64 4.27 -7.38
C TYR A 66 3.24 2.93 -6.98
N LEU A 67 2.48 2.14 -6.22
CA LEU A 67 2.81 0.75 -5.93
C LEU A 67 2.78 -0.06 -7.23
N ALA A 68 3.89 -0.71 -7.56
CA ALA A 68 4.07 -1.49 -8.77
C ALA A 68 4.48 -2.93 -8.46
N ALA A 69 3.99 -3.86 -9.29
CA ALA A 69 4.55 -5.19 -9.42
C ALA A 69 5.75 -5.14 -10.39
N ALA A 70 6.96 -5.26 -9.84
CA ALA A 70 8.16 -5.27 -10.67
C ALA A 70 8.24 -6.56 -11.51
N SER A 71 8.99 -6.50 -12.62
CA SER A 71 9.42 -7.68 -13.37
C SER A 71 10.71 -8.29 -12.82
N LYS A 72 11.40 -7.60 -11.91
CA LYS A 72 12.64 -8.08 -11.27
C LYS A 72 12.32 -9.17 -10.23
N PRO A 73 13.05 -10.30 -10.23
CA PRO A 73 12.91 -11.33 -9.20
C PRO A 73 13.09 -10.75 -7.80
N ALA A 74 12.38 -11.30 -6.82
CA ALA A 74 12.60 -10.96 -5.42
C ALA A 74 14.03 -11.39 -4.99
N SER A 75 14.60 -10.68 -4.03
CA SER A 75 15.95 -10.98 -3.50
C SER A 75 16.06 -12.41 -2.95
N PHE A 76 17.28 -12.94 -2.92
CA PHE A 76 17.61 -14.33 -2.55
C PHE A 76 16.84 -14.82 -1.31
N GLY A 77 16.15 -15.96 -1.44
CA GLY A 77 15.31 -16.56 -0.38
C GLY A 77 13.84 -16.13 -0.38
N HIS A 78 13.44 -15.20 -1.25
CA HIS A 78 12.04 -14.84 -1.47
C HIS A 78 11.50 -15.44 -2.77
N ARG A 79 10.24 -15.87 -2.76
CA ARG A 79 9.52 -16.31 -3.97
C ARG A 79 8.83 -15.13 -4.65
N GLY A 80 8.77 -15.21 -5.98
CA GLY A 80 8.08 -14.23 -6.83
C GLY A 80 8.96 -13.04 -7.21
N PHE A 81 8.29 -11.93 -7.51
CA PHE A 81 8.88 -10.69 -7.99
C PHE A 81 8.90 -9.62 -6.89
N ARG A 82 9.70 -8.58 -7.04
CA ARG A 82 9.73 -7.46 -6.09
C ARG A 82 8.48 -6.57 -6.24
N ALA A 83 7.99 -6.01 -5.13
CA ALA A 83 7.11 -4.84 -5.17
C ALA A 83 7.95 -3.56 -5.05
N GLU A 84 7.62 -2.54 -5.84
CA GLU A 84 8.40 -1.29 -5.90
C GLU A 84 7.52 -0.06 -6.14
N GLN A 85 8.13 1.13 -6.10
CA GLN A 85 7.51 2.42 -6.34
C GLN A 85 7.86 2.92 -7.75
N ARG A 86 6.86 3.21 -8.58
CA ARG A 86 7.03 3.68 -9.96
C ARG A 86 6.28 4.96 -10.24
N ASP A 87 6.79 5.74 -11.19
CA ASP A 87 6.07 6.90 -11.70
C ASP A 87 4.87 6.46 -12.55
N TYR A 88 3.98 7.41 -12.82
CA TYR A 88 2.85 7.20 -13.73
C TYR A 88 3.29 7.55 -15.15
N ASP A 89 3.94 6.60 -15.82
CA ASP A 89 4.33 6.70 -17.22
C ASP A 89 3.70 5.56 -18.05
N GLN A 90 3.25 5.85 -19.27
CA GLN A 90 2.93 4.80 -20.24
C GLN A 90 4.27 4.33 -20.82
N PRO A 91 4.71 3.06 -20.68
CA PRO A 91 3.96 1.78 -20.66
C PRO A 91 3.85 1.06 -19.30
N VAL A 92 4.20 1.69 -18.19
CA VAL A 92 4.28 1.09 -16.84
C VAL A 92 2.90 0.91 -16.18
N LEU A 93 1.84 1.42 -16.82
CA LEU A 93 0.47 1.42 -16.32
C LEU A 93 0.01 0.03 -15.85
N ALA A 94 0.29 -1.04 -16.60
CA ALA A 94 -0.08 -2.40 -16.22
C ALA A 94 0.63 -2.90 -14.94
N ALA A 95 1.85 -2.42 -14.66
CA ALA A 95 2.60 -2.79 -13.46
C ALA A 95 2.05 -2.12 -12.20
N ILE A 96 1.46 -0.92 -12.32
CA ILE A 96 0.88 -0.17 -11.19
C ILE A 96 -0.62 -0.42 -11.00
N MET A 97 -1.27 -1.12 -11.93
CA MET A 97 -2.68 -1.51 -11.84
C MET A 97 -2.88 -2.72 -10.93
N TRP A 98 -3.80 -2.57 -9.98
CA TRP A 98 -4.22 -3.62 -9.06
C TRP A 98 -5.74 -3.81 -9.10
N GLN A 99 -6.17 -4.98 -8.66
CA GLN A 99 -7.56 -5.32 -8.39
C GLN A 99 -7.65 -5.78 -6.94
N ALA A 100 -8.57 -5.18 -6.19
CA ALA A 100 -8.89 -5.61 -4.84
C ALA A 100 -9.91 -6.76 -4.90
N VAL A 101 -9.46 -7.96 -4.53
CA VAL A 101 -10.30 -9.16 -4.43
C VAL A 101 -10.66 -9.37 -2.96
N GLU A 102 -11.94 -9.36 -2.63
CA GLU A 102 -12.40 -9.57 -1.26
C GLU A 102 -12.21 -11.03 -0.83
N VAL A 103 -11.76 -11.23 0.41
CA VAL A 103 -11.65 -12.58 0.98
C VAL A 103 -12.67 -12.75 2.09
N GLY A 104 -13.79 -13.41 1.75
CA GLY A 104 -14.76 -14.06 2.63
C GLY A 104 -15.30 -13.25 3.83
N SER A 105 -16.62 -13.16 3.95
CA SER A 105 -17.38 -12.37 4.95
C SER A 105 -17.20 -12.72 6.45
N GLY A 106 -16.15 -13.46 6.83
CA GLY A 106 -15.86 -13.84 8.22
C GLY A 106 -14.97 -12.83 8.96
N SER A 107 -15.61 -11.98 9.77
CA SER A 107 -15.10 -11.19 10.92
C SER A 107 -13.71 -10.52 10.87
N GLY A 108 -13.15 -10.29 9.68
CA GLY A 108 -11.82 -9.66 9.55
C GLY A 108 -11.55 -8.82 8.30
N GLY A 109 -12.53 -8.69 7.38
CA GLY A 109 -12.54 -7.72 6.27
C GLY A 109 -11.17 -7.52 5.60
N GLY A 110 -10.69 -8.52 4.87
CA GLY A 110 -9.40 -8.49 4.19
C GLY A 110 -9.54 -8.51 2.68
N VAL A 111 -8.57 -7.91 2.00
CA VAL A 111 -8.45 -7.89 0.54
C VAL A 111 -7.15 -8.54 0.09
N LEU A 112 -7.18 -9.14 -1.09
CA LEU A 112 -5.99 -9.48 -1.87
C LEU A 112 -5.81 -8.39 -2.92
N LEU A 113 -4.57 -7.96 -3.12
CA LEU A 113 -4.24 -7.05 -4.22
C LEU A 113 -3.63 -7.87 -5.35
N ARG A 114 -4.38 -8.00 -6.44
CA ARG A 114 -3.98 -8.75 -7.64
C ARG A 114 -3.57 -7.79 -8.74
N ASN A 115 -2.36 -7.92 -9.28
CA ASN A 115 -1.93 -7.15 -10.44
C ASN A 115 -2.55 -7.73 -11.74
N ILE A 116 -2.56 -6.96 -12.84
CA ILE A 116 -3.02 -7.39 -14.18
C ILE A 116 -2.40 -8.72 -14.61
N GLY A 117 -1.11 -8.94 -14.31
CA GLY A 117 -0.41 -10.21 -14.60
C GLY A 117 -0.84 -11.39 -13.71
N GLY A 118 -1.93 -11.27 -12.95
CA GLY A 118 -2.49 -12.33 -12.12
C GLY A 118 -1.78 -12.59 -10.79
N ARG A 119 -0.74 -11.82 -10.47
CA ARG A 119 0.10 -12.01 -9.27
C ARG A 119 -0.45 -11.25 -8.07
N TYR A 120 -0.27 -11.79 -6.87
CA TYR A 120 -0.78 -11.21 -5.62
C TYR A 120 0.31 -10.51 -4.80
N LEU A 121 -0.02 -9.37 -4.22
CA LEU A 121 0.84 -8.67 -3.27
C LEU A 121 0.96 -9.49 -1.97
N ARG A 122 2.19 -9.81 -1.61
CA ARG A 122 2.53 -10.68 -0.49
C ARG A 122 3.43 -9.94 0.49
N ALA A 123 3.02 -9.90 1.75
CA ALA A 123 3.90 -9.47 2.83
C ALA A 123 5.05 -10.47 2.99
N GLY A 124 6.27 -9.96 3.13
CA GLY A 124 7.46 -10.76 3.40
C GLY A 124 7.24 -11.76 4.54
N GLY A 125 7.55 -13.02 4.26
CA GLY A 125 7.51 -14.07 5.29
C GLY A 125 8.70 -13.91 6.23
N ARG A 126 8.47 -14.02 7.54
CA ARG A 126 9.56 -14.28 8.49
C ARG A 126 10.00 -15.73 8.33
N LEU A 127 10.67 -16.06 7.23
CA LEU A 127 11.21 -17.42 7.08
C LEU A 127 12.24 -17.73 8.17
N ARG A 128 12.84 -16.71 8.79
CA ARG A 128 13.54 -16.82 10.09
C ARG A 128 13.41 -15.53 10.91
N ARG A 129 13.03 -15.65 12.19
CA ARG A 129 12.85 -14.56 13.18
C ARG A 129 14.07 -13.62 13.31
N TYR A 130 15.24 -14.06 12.85
CA TYR A 130 16.54 -13.42 13.10
C TYR A 130 17.09 -12.62 11.91
N LEU A 131 16.50 -12.72 10.72
CA LEU A 131 17.01 -12.05 9.51
C LEU A 131 16.21 -10.76 9.25
N ARG A 132 16.87 -9.61 9.49
CA ARG A 132 16.27 -8.25 9.42
C ARG A 132 15.81 -7.85 8.01
N TRP A 133 16.24 -8.54 6.95
CA TRP A 133 15.92 -8.25 5.55
C TRP A 133 14.61 -8.89 5.04
N ASN A 134 13.89 -9.64 5.88
CA ASN A 134 12.61 -10.28 5.54
C ASN A 134 11.39 -9.33 5.51
N THR A 135 11.61 -8.02 5.61
CA THR A 135 10.52 -7.03 5.55
C THR A 135 10.11 -6.67 4.13
N ARG A 136 10.81 -7.15 3.09
CA ARG A 136 10.46 -6.83 1.70
C ARG A 136 9.10 -7.42 1.30
N VAL A 137 8.36 -6.65 0.52
CA VAL A 137 7.10 -7.08 -0.08
C VAL A 137 7.38 -7.68 -1.46
N SER A 138 6.76 -8.82 -1.73
CA SER A 138 6.90 -9.52 -3.01
C SER A 138 5.55 -9.67 -3.71
N VAL A 139 5.60 -10.03 -4.98
CA VAL A 139 4.45 -10.24 -5.85
C VAL A 139 4.58 -11.64 -6.43
N GLU A 140 3.65 -12.53 -6.08
CA GLU A 140 3.77 -13.97 -6.36
C GLU A 140 2.57 -14.47 -7.17
N TYR A 141 2.84 -15.28 -8.20
CA TYR A 141 1.81 -16.08 -8.86
C TYR A 141 1.58 -17.34 -8.03
N THR A 142 0.37 -17.56 -7.54
CA THR A 142 0.00 -18.79 -6.83
C THR A 142 -1.50 -18.99 -6.87
N ASP A 143 -1.91 -20.25 -7.00
CA ASP A 143 -3.30 -20.66 -6.83
C ASP A 143 -3.62 -20.90 -5.34
N ASN A 144 -2.59 -21.05 -4.50
CA ASN A 144 -2.73 -21.23 -3.06
C ASN A 144 -2.54 -19.92 -2.32
N VAL A 145 -3.64 -19.16 -2.18
CA VAL A 145 -3.66 -17.89 -1.45
C VAL A 145 -3.39 -18.15 0.04
N SER A 146 -2.35 -17.51 0.58
CA SER A 146 -1.92 -17.68 1.97
C SER A 146 -2.20 -16.44 2.82
N ALA A 147 -2.23 -16.59 4.15
CA ALA A 147 -2.48 -15.48 5.09
C ALA A 147 -1.52 -14.27 4.90
N THR A 148 -0.32 -14.49 4.36
CA THR A 148 0.66 -13.44 4.02
C THR A 148 0.25 -12.54 2.86
N MET A 149 -0.71 -12.95 2.03
CA MET A 149 -1.25 -12.16 0.90
C MET A 149 -2.49 -11.34 1.29
N HIS A 150 -2.99 -11.53 2.51
CA HIS A 150 -4.17 -10.84 3.00
C HIS A 150 -3.79 -9.50 3.63
N TRP A 151 -4.46 -8.45 3.16
CA TRP A 151 -4.28 -7.09 3.64
C TRP A 151 -5.58 -6.57 4.23
N ILE A 152 -5.51 -5.94 5.39
CA ILE A 152 -6.63 -5.24 6.00
C ILE A 152 -6.51 -3.77 5.62
N VAL A 153 -7.56 -3.21 5.03
CA VAL A 153 -7.61 -1.81 4.61
C VAL A 153 -8.04 -0.96 5.80
N GLU A 154 -7.16 -0.09 6.28
CA GLU A 154 -7.46 0.90 7.31
C GLU A 154 -7.60 2.30 6.69
N PRO A 155 -8.82 2.87 6.62
CA PRO A 155 -9.02 4.25 6.22
C PRO A 155 -8.27 5.25 7.12
N ILE A 156 -7.52 6.16 6.51
CA ILE A 156 -6.98 7.33 7.19
C ILE A 156 -8.02 8.43 7.11
N ARG A 157 -8.66 8.73 8.24
CA ARG A 157 -9.60 9.85 8.31
C ARG A 157 -8.83 11.16 8.19
N PRO A 158 -9.29 12.13 7.38
CA PRO A 158 -8.79 13.49 7.41
C PRO A 158 -8.88 14.02 8.85
N ARG A 159 -7.79 14.59 9.37
CA ARG A 159 -7.88 15.33 10.63
C ARG A 159 -8.70 16.60 10.36
N ALA A 160 -9.53 16.98 11.33
CA ALA A 160 -10.18 18.28 11.31
C ALA A 160 -9.11 19.37 11.09
N ARG A 161 -9.44 20.35 10.24
CA ARG A 161 -8.56 21.49 9.96
C ARG A 161 -8.10 22.07 11.31
N PRO A 162 -6.79 22.34 11.50
CA PRO A 162 -6.34 23.03 12.69
C PRO A 162 -7.18 24.29 12.88
N PRO A 163 -7.58 24.64 14.11
CA PRO A 163 -8.31 25.87 14.35
C PRO A 163 -7.52 27.03 13.73
N LEU A 164 -8.22 27.91 13.02
CA LEU A 164 -7.61 29.13 12.51
C LEU A 164 -7.03 29.88 13.70
N ILE A 165 -5.72 30.16 13.66
CA ILE A 165 -5.09 31.03 14.66
C ILE A 165 -5.79 32.39 14.55
N PRO A 166 -6.38 32.92 15.64
CA PRO A 166 -6.97 34.25 15.62
C PRO A 166 -5.95 35.25 15.07
N GLY A 167 -6.38 36.11 14.15
CA GLY A 167 -5.54 37.19 13.64
C GLY A 167 -5.05 38.10 14.77
N PRO A 168 -3.99 38.90 14.54
CA PRO A 168 -3.43 39.79 15.56
C PRO A 168 -4.53 40.70 16.14
N ILE A 169 -4.56 40.79 17.47
CA ILE A 169 -5.48 41.67 18.21
C ILE A 169 -5.14 43.11 17.80
N ARG A 170 -6.05 43.76 17.06
CA ARG A 170 -5.93 45.19 16.78
C ARG A 170 -6.27 45.95 18.06
N VAL A 171 -5.25 46.45 18.73
CA VAL A 171 -5.41 47.39 19.84
C VAL A 171 -5.64 48.76 19.22
N SER A 172 -6.82 49.34 19.41
CA SER A 172 -7.07 50.74 19.07
C SER A 172 -6.12 51.61 19.89
N SER A 173 -5.27 52.38 19.21
CA SER A 173 -4.42 53.36 19.90
C SER A 173 -5.30 54.51 20.44
N PRO A 174 -4.98 55.06 21.62
CA PRO A 174 -5.78 56.08 22.31
C PRO A 174 -5.82 57.42 21.57
#